data_AF-A0A0Q6REQ1-F1
#
_entry.id   AF-A0A0Q6REQ1-F1
#
_cell.length_a   1.000
_cell.length_b   1.000
_cell.length_c   1.000
_cell.angle_alpha   90.00
_cell.angle_beta   90.00
_cell.angle_gamma   90.00
#
_symmetry.space_group_name_H-M   'P 1'
#
loop_
_entity.id
_entity.type
_entity.pdbx_description
1 polymer ?
#
loop_
_entity_poly.entity_id
_entity_poly.type
_entity_poly.pdbx_seq_one_letter_code
_entity_poly.pdbx_strand_id
1 'polypeptide(L)' 'MKERELKELGEALVREISTKITPKKLVKAVQKAHPEATKKQIVRAVFYALIAGKSPGQHGSGTRSLYLNPGE' A
#
# COMPACT_ATOMS: atom_id res chain seq x y z
N MET A 1 -0.84 -14.55 6.03
CA MET A 1 -0.50 -13.14 6.21
C MET A 1 -1.70 -12.43 6.81
N LYS A 2 -1.52 -11.81 7.98
CA LYS A 2 -2.56 -11.09 8.72
C LYS A 2 -2.82 -9.71 8.08
N GLU A 3 -3.94 -9.09 8.40
CA GLU A 3 -4.31 -7.77 7.86
C GLU A 3 -3.27 -6.68 8.18
N ARG A 4 -2.69 -6.72 9.39
CA ARG A 4 -1.59 -5.82 9.79
C ARG A 4 -0.38 -5.92 8.87
N GLU A 5 0.05 -7.14 8.56
CA GLU A 5 1.18 -7.41 7.67
C GLU A 5 0.89 -6.92 6.24
N LEU A 6 -0.35 -7.07 5.76
CA LEU A 6 -0.76 -6.53 4.45
C LEU A 6 -0.72 -5.00 4.41
N LYS A 7 -1.06 -4.35 5.52
CA LYS A 7 -1.02 -2.88 5.65
C LYS A 7 0.42 -2.35 5.66
N GLU A 8 1.31 -3.00 6.40
CA GLU A 8 2.75 -2.70 6.42
C GLU A 8 3.38 -2.89 5.03
N LEU A 9 3.03 -3.98 4.35
CA LEU A 9 3.45 -4.23 2.97
C LEU A 9 2.96 -3.13 2.02
N GLY A 10 1.72 -2.66 2.21
CA GLY A 10 1.14 -1.55 1.44
C GLY A 10 1.85 -0.21 1.67
N GLU A 11 2.34 0.05 2.89
CA GLU A 11 3.13 1.26 3.20
C GLU A 11 4.51 1.22 2.55
N ALA A 12 5.19 0.07 2.61
CA ALA A 12 6.47 -0.13 1.93
C ALA A 12 6.32 0.03 0.40
N LEU A 13 5.24 -0.52 -0.16
CA LEU A 13 4.89 -0.39 -1.57
C LEU A 13 4.72 1.08 -2.00
N VAL A 14 3.98 1.88 -1.26
CA VAL A 14 3.73 3.30 -1.60
C VAL A 14 5.02 4.12 -1.60
N ARG A 15 5.99 3.80 -0.72
CA ARG A 15 7.30 4.45 -0.70
C ARG A 15 8.13 4.14 -1.96
N GLU A 16 7.95 2.96 -2.54
CA GLU A 16 8.68 2.52 -3.73
C GLU A 16 8.00 2.94 -5.06
N ILE A 17 6.74 3.38 -5.02
CA ILE A 17 6.03 3.79 -6.24
C ILE A 17 6.45 5.21 -6.66
N SER A 18 7.38 5.27 -7.60
CA SER A 18 7.69 6.46 -8.42
C SER A 18 7.09 6.32 -9.82
N THR A 19 6.76 7.42 -10.50
CA THR A 19 6.22 7.42 -11.88
C THR A 19 7.13 6.72 -12.91
N LYS A 20 8.39 6.44 -12.57
CA LYS A 20 9.36 5.73 -13.40
C LYS A 20 9.45 4.22 -13.13
N ILE A 21 8.71 3.68 -12.15
CA ILE A 21 8.77 2.26 -11.81
C ILE A 21 7.83 1.43 -12.68
N THR A 22 8.30 0.29 -13.19
CA THR A 22 7.44 -0.67 -13.88
C THR A 22 6.83 -1.64 -12.87
N PRO A 23 5.66 -2.24 -13.14
CA PRO A 23 5.05 -3.23 -12.26
C PRO A 23 6.00 -4.38 -11.88
N LYS A 24 6.84 -4.82 -12.83
CA LYS A 24 7.85 -5.87 -12.61
C LYS A 24 8.95 -5.43 -11.64
N LYS A 25 9.42 -4.18 -11.75
CA LYS A 25 10.42 -3.62 -10.83
C LYS A 25 9.84 -3.44 -9.43
N LEU A 26 8.59 -2.99 -9.33
CA LEU A 26 7.89 -2.85 -8.05
C LEU A 26 7.76 -4.20 -7.33
N VAL A 27 7.28 -5.24 -8.01
CA VAL A 27 7.18 -6.59 -7.43
C VAL A 27 8.54 -7.09 -6.96
N LYS A 28 9.61 -6.89 -7.75
CA LYS A 28 10.98 -7.29 -7.36
C LYS A 28 11.48 -6.53 -6.14
N ALA A 29 11.24 -5.22 -6.05
CA ALA A 29 11.64 -4.41 -4.91
C ALA A 29 10.97 -4.90 -3.62
N VAL A 30 9.67 -5.19 -3.69
CA VAL A 30 8.91 -5.70 -2.55
C VAL A 30 9.37 -7.10 -2.15
N GLN A 31 9.61 -7.99 -3.11
CA GLN A 31 10.13 -9.34 -2.81
C GLN A 31 11.55 -9.31 -2.22
N LYS A 32 12.35 -8.28 -2.55
CA LYS A 32 13.66 -8.08 -1.93
C LYS A 32 13.52 -7.68 -0.44
N ALA A 33 12.52 -6.87 -0.11
CA ALA A 33 12.24 -6.44 1.26
C ALA A 33 11.46 -7.48 2.08
N HIS A 34 10.61 -8.27 1.41
CA HIS A 34 9.73 -9.29 1.97
C HIS A 34 9.81 -10.58 1.12
N PRO A 35 10.86 -11.40 1.31
CA PRO A 35 11.09 -12.61 0.51
C PRO A 35 9.94 -13.63 0.57
N GLU A 36 9.20 -13.64 1.66
CA GLU A 36 8.03 -14.49 1.93
C GLU A 36 6.76 -14.03 1.20
N ALA A 37 6.76 -12.82 0.64
CA ALA A 37 5.59 -12.26 -0.02
C ALA A 37 5.39 -12.86 -1.43
N THR A 38 4.26 -13.53 -1.61
CA THR A 38 3.81 -14.01 -2.92
C THR A 38 3.30 -12.85 -3.78
N LYS A 39 3.36 -12.98 -5.12
CA LYS A 39 2.83 -11.97 -6.06
C LYS A 39 1.38 -11.58 -5.75
N LYS A 40 0.53 -12.54 -5.36
CA LYS A 40 -0.88 -12.32 -5.01
C LYS A 40 -1.03 -11.41 -3.78
N GLN A 41 -0.19 -11.61 -2.76
CA GLN A 41 -0.17 -10.77 -1.56
C GLN A 41 0.29 -9.36 -1.87
N ILE A 42 1.31 -9.21 -2.71
CA ILE A 42 1.83 -7.91 -3.15
C ILE A 42 0.75 -7.12 -3.87
N VAL A 43 0.10 -7.71 -4.88
CA VAL A 43 -1.00 -7.05 -5.60
C VAL A 43 -2.13 -6.66 -4.66
N ARG A 44 -2.54 -7.57 -3.76
CA ARG A 44 -3.59 -7.30 -2.77
C ARG A 44 -3.21 -6.13 -1.84
N ALA A 45 -1.97 -6.03 -1.40
CA ALA A 45 -1.48 -4.93 -0.56
C ALA A 45 -1.45 -3.59 -1.31
N VAL A 46 -1.09 -3.57 -2.60
CA VAL A 46 -1.17 -2.36 -3.43
C VAL A 46 -2.61 -1.85 -3.49
N PHE A 47 -3.58 -2.72 -3.79
CA PHE A 47 -4.98 -2.34 -3.84
C PHE A 47 -5.48 -1.82 -2.49
N TYR A 48 -5.13 -2.50 -1.39
CA TYR A 48 -5.48 -2.01 -0.05
C TYR A 48 -4.88 -0.64 0.25
N ALA A 49 -3.62 -0.37 -0.13
CA ALA A 49 -2.99 0.92 0.07
C ALA A 49 -3.70 2.04 -0.73
N LEU A 50 -4.04 1.78 -2.00
CA LEU A 50 -4.75 2.72 -2.85
C LEU A 50 -6.16 3.03 -2.32
N ILE A 51 -6.92 2.01 -1.92
CA ILE A 51 -8.28 2.16 -1.36
C ILE A 51 -8.23 2.91 -0.02
N ALA A 52 -7.21 2.67 0.79
CA ALA A 52 -6.99 3.38 2.06
C ALA A 52 -6.56 4.85 1.88
N GLY A 53 -6.53 5.37 0.64
CA GLY A 53 -6.15 6.76 0.35
C GLY A 53 -4.65 7.02 0.42
N LYS A 54 -3.81 5.98 0.51
CA LYS A 54 -2.35 6.12 0.43
C LYS A 54 -1.95 6.22 -1.03
N SER A 55 -2.12 7.41 -1.61
CA SER A 55 -1.59 7.71 -2.93
C SER A 55 -0.09 8.00 -2.82
N PRO A 56 0.76 7.41 -3.69
CA PRO A 56 2.16 7.80 -3.79
C PRO A 56 2.23 9.27 -4.23
N GLY A 57 2.66 10.14 -3.32
CA GLY A 57 2.71 11.60 -3.52
C GLY A 57 2.04 12.44 -2.43
N GLN A 58 1.27 11.84 -1.50
CA GLN A 58 0.78 12.58 -0.34
C GLN A 58 1.78 12.49 0.82
N HIS A 59 2.76 13.39 0.80
CA HIS A 59 3.50 13.74 2.01
C HIS A 59 2.58 14.64 2.86
N GLY A 60 1.95 14.05 3.87
CA GLY A 60 1.26 14.77 4.95
C GLY A 60 -0.04 15.48 4.56
N SER A 61 -1.18 14.83 4.76
CA SER A 61 -2.39 15.52 5.23
C SER A 61 -3.43 14.49 5.68
N GLY A 62 -3.62 14.42 6.99
CA GLY A 62 -4.90 14.02 7.58
C GLY A 62 -5.22 12.54 7.55
N THR A 63 -5.19 11.93 8.73
CA THR A 63 -6.17 10.94 9.16
C THR A 63 -7.54 11.22 8.54
N ARG A 64 -7.89 10.52 7.45
CA ARG A 64 -9.25 10.51 6.94
C ARG A 64 -10.07 9.74 7.96
N SER A 65 -10.72 10.51 8.83
CA SER A 65 -11.73 10.12 9.79
C SER A 65 -12.58 8.97 9.23
N LEU A 66 -12.28 7.75 9.69
CA LEU A 66 -13.26 6.67 9.69
C LEU A 66 -14.05 6.91 10.99
N TYR A 67 -15.37 7.05 10.88
CA TYR A 67 -16.34 7.49 11.90
C TYR A 67 -16.58 9.01 11.99
N LEU A 68 -17.37 9.53 11.06
CA LEU A 68 -18.37 10.57 11.33
C LEU A 68 -19.45 10.45 10.25
N ASN A 69 -20.54 9.78 10.57
CA ASN A 69 -21.83 9.99 9.92
C ASN A 69 -22.50 11.15 10.69
N PRO A 70 -22.64 12.35 10.11
CA PRO A 70 -23.57 13.34 10.65
C PRO A 70 -24.94 13.10 10.00
N GLY A 71 -25.83 12.46 10.76
CA GLY A 71 -27.28 12.46 10.53
C GLY A 71 -27.79 11.72 9.29
N GLU A 72 -28.40 10.55 9.52
CA GLU A 72 -29.80 10.28 9.16
C GLU A 72 -30.43 9.41 10.26
#